data_AF-A0A9P6YAZ3-F1
#
_entry.id   AF-A0A9P6YAZ3-F1
#
_cell.length_a   1.000
_cell.length_b   1.000
_cell.length_c   1.000
_cell.angle_alpha   90.00
_cell.angle_beta   90.00
_cell.angle_gamma   90.00
#
_symmetry.space_group_name_H-M   'P 1'
#
loop_
_entity.id
_entity.type
_entity.pdbx_description
1 polymer ?
#
loop_
_entity_poly.entity_id
_entity_poly.type
_entity_poly.pdbx_seq_one_letter_code
_entity_poly.pdbx_strand_id
1 'polypeptide(L)'
;MPNNPAVDVLIGKASKLLRAQHADLQMNGYQSKSRDVVWKQVSAIYSTLAAESLHYAEPPASFGVDGQKIRTPDRIMEARVATCLDLAMLFSSCLEQAGLRPVILMKDGHAWVGVWLHQACFADPLTDDVQAVRKRVDSGEFLVFETTGIAQHPNFRPSLRLALEQGAVPGQRRWLKQLHPRSRGALRAAWRRLWRDGRAANLELELTRGNEPSQHLRLSRTSPNSTRPMHSSVGAPNC
;
A
#
# COMPACT_ATOMS: atom_id res chain seq x y z
N MET A 1 -0.53 4.26 6.17
CA MET A 1 -0.47 4.95 7.47
C MET A 1 0.99 5.05 7.89
N PRO A 2 1.76 5.99 7.34
CA PRO A 2 3.20 6.12 7.59
C PRO A 2 3.49 6.42 9.07
N ASN A 3 2.68 7.27 9.70
CA ASN A 3 2.82 7.66 11.11
C ASN A 3 2.31 6.61 12.12
N ASN A 4 2.13 5.35 11.70
CA ASN A 4 1.75 4.29 12.63
C ASN A 4 3.01 3.81 13.37
N PRO A 5 3.01 3.68 14.71
CA PRO A 5 4.21 3.27 15.46
C PRO A 5 4.82 1.93 15.00
N ALA A 6 4.02 0.99 14.49
CA ALA A 6 4.53 -0.26 13.93
C ALA A 6 5.42 -0.02 12.69
N VAL A 7 5.16 1.04 11.92
CA VAL A 7 6.00 1.44 10.78
C VAL A 7 7.35 1.97 11.28
N ASP A 8 7.39 2.76 12.36
CA ASP A 8 8.66 3.25 12.94
C ASP A 8 9.56 2.08 13.39
N VAL A 9 8.97 1.04 13.99
CA VAL A 9 9.69 -0.18 14.37
C VAL A 9 10.28 -0.86 13.13
N LEU A 10 9.52 -0.95 12.04
CA LEU A 10 9.98 -1.54 10.77
C LEU A 10 11.10 -0.70 10.13
N ILE A 11 11.00 0.63 10.16
CA ILE A 11 12.06 1.53 9.68
C ILE A 11 13.33 1.40 10.52
N GLY A 12 13.20 1.26 11.84
CA GLY A 12 14.34 0.98 12.71
C GLY A 12 15.05 -0.33 12.36
N LYS A 13 14.29 -1.40 12.09
CA LYS A 13 14.84 -2.69 11.62
C LYS A 13 15.52 -2.57 10.26
N ALA A 14 14.86 -1.93 9.29
CA ALA A 14 15.41 -1.71 7.95
C ALA A 14 16.69 -0.86 7.98
N SER A 15 16.76 0.16 8.85
CA SER A 15 17.95 0.98 9.04
C SER A 15 19.12 0.20 9.64
N LYS A 16 18.84 -0.77 10.53
CA LYS A 16 19.87 -1.69 11.05
C LYS A 16 20.37 -2.63 9.96
N LEU A 17 19.45 -3.21 9.17
CA LEU A 17 19.80 -4.09 8.05
C LEU A 17 20.64 -3.36 6.99
N LEU A 18 20.25 -2.13 6.64
CA LEU A 18 20.98 -1.29 5.68
C LEU A 18 22.43 -1.05 6.14
N ARG A 19 22.64 -0.66 7.41
CA ARG A 19 23.97 -0.43 7.96
C ARG A 19 24.82 -1.69 8.07
N ALA A 20 24.20 -2.84 8.36
CA ALA A 20 24.90 -4.11 8.40
C ALA A 20 25.49 -4.50 7.04
N GLN A 21 24.83 -4.12 5.93
CA GLN A 21 25.30 -4.38 4.57
C GLN A 21 26.17 -3.24 4.02
N HIS A 22 25.91 -2.01 4.47
CA HIS A 22 26.54 -0.79 3.98
C HIS A 22 26.76 0.19 5.15
N ALA A 23 27.93 0.10 5.80
CA ALA A 23 28.21 0.77 7.08
C ALA A 23 27.94 2.29 7.08
N ASP A 24 28.21 2.97 5.97
CA ASP A 24 28.09 4.43 5.85
C ASP A 24 26.69 4.93 5.47
N LEU A 25 25.76 4.01 5.15
CA LEU A 25 24.43 4.38 4.67
C LEU A 25 23.41 4.55 5.80
N GLN A 26 22.46 5.44 5.56
CA GLN A 26 21.36 5.75 6.47
C GLN A 26 20.03 5.73 5.72
N MET A 27 18.93 5.55 6.44
CA MET A 27 17.58 5.66 5.89
C MET A 27 17.18 7.14 5.77
N ASN A 28 17.78 7.84 4.80
CA ASN A 28 17.67 9.30 4.62
C ASN A 28 16.90 9.71 3.34
N GLY A 29 16.16 8.79 2.74
CA GLY A 29 15.33 9.04 1.56
C GLY A 29 16.17 9.53 0.38
N TYR A 30 15.85 10.73 -0.13
CA TYR A 30 16.50 11.32 -1.30
C TYR A 30 17.72 12.21 -0.99
N GLN A 31 18.12 12.36 0.28
CA GLN A 31 19.16 13.31 0.67
C GLN A 31 20.52 13.03 0.02
N SER A 32 20.83 11.76 -0.24
CA SER A 32 22.07 11.35 -0.92
C SER A 32 22.11 11.74 -2.40
N LYS A 33 20.96 12.09 -3.01
CA LYS A 33 20.79 12.35 -4.46
C LYS A 33 21.31 11.22 -5.36
N SER A 34 21.41 9.99 -4.82
CA SER A 34 21.92 8.83 -5.54
C SER A 34 20.82 7.77 -5.67
N ARG A 35 20.51 7.39 -6.92
CA ARG A 35 19.54 6.33 -7.23
C ARG A 35 19.95 4.99 -6.62
N ASP A 36 21.26 4.70 -6.59
CA ASP A 36 21.82 3.48 -6.00
C ASP A 36 21.56 3.43 -4.48
N VAL A 37 21.76 4.54 -3.77
CA VAL A 37 21.48 4.62 -2.33
C VAL A 37 19.98 4.47 -2.06
N VAL A 38 19.12 5.07 -2.89
CA VAL A 38 17.66 4.87 -2.78
C VAL A 38 17.28 3.41 -3.03
N TRP A 39 17.85 2.76 -4.04
CA TRP A 39 17.62 1.34 -4.29
C TRP A 39 18.00 0.46 -3.09
N LYS A 40 19.15 0.73 -2.45
CA LYS A 40 19.59 0.02 -1.23
C LYS A 40 18.62 0.21 -0.06
N GLN A 41 18.10 1.42 0.12
CA GLN A 41 17.06 1.70 1.12
C GLN A 41 15.77 0.91 0.85
N VAL A 42 15.30 0.89 -0.40
CA VAL A 42 14.12 0.10 -0.80
C VAL A 42 14.35 -1.39 -0.57
N SER A 43 15.54 -1.90 -0.92
CA SER A 43 15.95 -3.29 -0.70
C SER A 43 15.96 -3.68 0.78
N ALA A 44 16.46 -2.81 1.65
CA ALA A 44 16.46 -3.03 3.09
C ALA A 44 15.04 -3.06 3.67
N ILE A 45 14.15 -2.16 3.22
CA ILE A 45 12.73 -2.15 3.62
C ILE A 45 12.05 -3.45 3.17
N TYR A 46 12.24 -3.84 1.92
CA TYR A 46 11.66 -5.07 1.37
C TYR A 46 12.11 -6.31 2.14
N SER A 47 13.41 -6.43 2.37
CA SER A 47 13.99 -7.56 3.10
C SER A 47 13.52 -7.61 4.55
N THR A 48 13.34 -6.44 5.18
CA THR A 48 12.78 -6.36 6.54
C THR A 48 11.36 -6.89 6.58
N LEU A 49 10.49 -6.45 5.67
CA LEU A 49 9.11 -6.92 5.60
C LEU A 49 9.02 -8.42 5.24
N ALA A 50 9.89 -8.91 4.36
CA ALA A 50 9.99 -10.34 4.03
C ALA A 50 10.39 -11.21 5.24
N ALA A 51 11.13 -10.64 6.20
CA ALA A 51 11.53 -11.32 7.43
C ALA A 51 10.43 -11.31 8.52
N GLU A 52 9.34 -10.55 8.35
CA GLU A 52 8.25 -10.46 9.34
C GLU A 52 7.28 -11.66 9.31
N SER A 53 7.59 -12.73 8.58
CA SER A 53 6.81 -13.97 8.57
C SER A 53 5.30 -13.77 8.39
N LEU A 54 4.94 -12.94 7.41
CA LEU A 54 3.55 -12.69 7.06
C LEU A 54 2.97 -13.85 6.25
N HIS A 55 1.65 -14.01 6.36
CA HIS A 55 0.87 -15.01 5.63
C HIS A 55 -0.23 -14.33 4.83
N TYR A 56 -0.45 -14.81 3.60
CA TYR A 56 -1.55 -14.30 2.80
C TYR A 56 -2.89 -14.75 3.41
N ALA A 57 -3.85 -13.83 3.47
CA ALA A 57 -5.20 -14.12 3.93
C ALA A 57 -6.22 -13.35 3.12
N GLU A 58 -7.44 -13.88 3.08
CA GLU A 58 -8.58 -13.19 2.49
C GLU A 58 -8.87 -11.85 3.20
N PRO A 59 -9.55 -10.92 2.50
CA PRO A 59 -10.06 -9.70 3.09
C PRO A 59 -10.87 -9.98 4.38
N PRO A 60 -10.79 -9.10 5.39
CA PRO A 60 -11.65 -9.22 6.56
C PRO A 60 -13.12 -9.27 6.17
N ALA A 61 -13.90 -10.14 6.82
CA ALA A 61 -15.33 -10.26 6.57
C ALA A 61 -16.02 -8.88 6.58
N SER A 62 -16.80 -8.63 5.54
CA SER A 62 -17.43 -7.36 5.24
C SER A 62 -18.91 -7.60 4.96
N PHE A 63 -19.79 -6.88 5.65
CA PHE A 63 -21.24 -6.88 5.37
C PHE A 63 -21.62 -5.90 4.24
N GLY A 64 -20.65 -5.18 3.68
CA GLY A 64 -20.86 -4.28 2.55
C GLY A 64 -20.47 -4.95 1.24
N VAL A 65 -21.30 -4.77 0.21
CA VAL A 65 -21.08 -5.23 -1.16
C VAL A 65 -19.97 -4.45 -1.89
N ASP A 66 -19.44 -3.42 -1.22
CA ASP A 66 -18.81 -2.24 -1.80
C ASP A 66 -17.49 -1.91 -1.08
N GLY A 67 -16.54 -2.85 -1.14
CA GLY A 67 -15.11 -2.59 -0.92
C GLY A 67 -14.39 -3.38 0.16
N GLN A 68 -13.06 -3.33 0.07
CA GLN A 68 -12.15 -4.07 0.94
C GLN A 68 -11.65 -3.21 2.11
N LYS A 69 -11.91 -3.68 3.34
CA LYS A 69 -11.25 -3.15 4.54
C LYS A 69 -9.76 -3.49 4.50
N ILE A 70 -8.93 -2.51 4.85
CA ILE A 70 -7.47 -2.68 4.96
C ILE A 70 -7.09 -2.71 6.44
N ARG A 71 -6.26 -3.69 6.82
CA ARG A 71 -5.67 -3.81 8.15
C ARG A 71 -4.63 -2.71 8.37
N THR A 72 -4.59 -2.14 9.57
CA THR A 72 -3.55 -1.18 9.92
C THR A 72 -2.20 -1.89 10.11
N PRO A 73 -1.05 -1.20 9.98
CA PRO A 73 0.27 -1.82 10.17
C PRO A 73 0.41 -2.59 11.50
N ASP A 74 -0.09 -2.04 12.60
CA ASP A 74 -0.12 -2.71 13.91
C ASP A 74 -0.91 -4.02 13.88
N ARG A 75 -2.09 -4.04 13.24
CA ARG A 75 -2.90 -5.25 13.09
C ARG A 75 -2.25 -6.30 12.21
N ILE A 76 -1.55 -5.90 11.16
CA ILE A 76 -0.79 -6.83 10.30
C ILE A 76 0.37 -7.44 11.09
N MET A 77 1.10 -6.64 11.88
CA MET A 77 2.23 -7.12 12.67
C MET A 77 1.80 -8.01 13.85
N GLU A 78 0.65 -7.72 14.45
CA GLU A 78 0.07 -8.54 15.52
C GLU A 78 -0.46 -9.87 14.98
N ALA A 79 -1.31 -9.84 13.94
CA ALA A 79 -2.00 -11.02 13.44
C ALA A 79 -1.18 -11.84 12.42
N ARG A 80 -0.09 -11.28 11.88
CA ARG A 80 0.77 -11.88 10.84
C ARG A 80 0.04 -12.31 9.56
N VAL A 81 -1.11 -11.69 9.28
CA VAL A 81 -1.91 -11.95 8.08
C VAL A 81 -2.17 -10.68 7.29
N ALA A 82 -2.13 -10.79 5.96
CA ALA A 82 -2.32 -9.66 5.06
C ALA A 82 -2.87 -10.09 3.69
N THR A 83 -3.67 -9.22 3.08
CA THR A 83 -4.08 -9.30 1.66
C THR A 83 -3.08 -8.59 0.74
N CYS A 84 -3.28 -8.67 -0.58
CA CYS A 84 -2.48 -7.88 -1.55
C CYS A 84 -2.52 -6.38 -1.27
N LEU A 85 -3.70 -5.84 -0.95
CA LEU A 85 -3.87 -4.43 -0.68
C LEU A 85 -3.31 -4.01 0.69
N ASP A 86 -3.40 -4.88 1.71
CA ASP A 86 -2.73 -4.67 3.01
C ASP A 86 -1.21 -4.54 2.82
N LEU A 87 -0.60 -5.44 2.05
CA LEU A 87 0.83 -5.44 1.80
C LEU A 87 1.26 -4.22 0.99
N ALA A 88 0.55 -3.89 -0.09
CA ALA A 88 0.84 -2.68 -0.86
C ALA A 88 0.78 -1.41 0.00
N MET A 89 -0.18 -1.33 0.93
CA MET A 89 -0.28 -0.22 1.87
C MET A 89 0.79 -0.21 2.94
N LEU A 90 1.19 -1.37 3.46
CA LEU A 90 2.27 -1.49 4.43
C LEU A 90 3.61 -1.07 3.81
N PHE A 91 3.95 -1.60 2.64
CA PHE A 91 5.13 -1.20 1.87
C PHE A 91 5.15 0.30 1.60
N SER A 92 4.04 0.85 1.08
CA SER A 92 3.93 2.29 0.81
C SER A 92 4.08 3.12 2.10
N SER A 93 3.58 2.64 3.23
CA SER A 93 3.74 3.34 4.51
C SER A 93 5.19 3.39 4.96
N CYS A 94 5.93 2.28 4.84
CA CYS A 94 7.36 2.24 5.15
C CYS A 94 8.17 3.14 4.19
N LEU A 95 7.91 3.07 2.89
CA LEU A 95 8.62 3.89 1.91
C LEU A 95 8.40 5.39 2.15
N GLU A 96 7.16 5.81 2.40
CA GLU A 96 6.84 7.20 2.76
C GLU A 96 7.53 7.62 4.07
N GLN A 97 7.53 6.75 5.09
CA GLN A 97 8.21 7.02 6.38
C GLN A 97 9.73 7.12 6.22
N ALA A 98 10.31 6.43 5.24
CA ALA A 98 11.73 6.56 4.87
C ALA A 98 12.03 7.82 4.04
N GLY A 99 11.05 8.69 3.79
CA GLY A 99 11.21 9.90 2.98
C GLY A 99 11.25 9.63 1.47
N LEU A 100 10.75 8.47 1.03
CA LEU A 100 10.60 8.11 -0.38
C LEU A 100 9.17 8.37 -0.84
N ARG A 101 8.97 8.38 -2.17
CA ARG A 101 7.67 8.67 -2.79
C ARG A 101 7.10 7.40 -3.44
N PRO A 102 6.30 6.60 -2.70
CA PRO A 102 5.64 5.43 -3.24
C PRO A 102 4.41 5.79 -4.08
N VAL A 103 4.01 4.88 -4.95
CA VAL A 103 2.77 4.90 -5.72
C VAL A 103 2.17 3.51 -5.65
N ILE A 104 0.86 3.43 -5.38
CA ILE A 104 0.14 2.16 -5.40
C ILE A 104 -0.41 1.97 -6.81
N LEU A 105 -0.14 0.80 -7.40
CA LEU A 105 -0.70 0.41 -8.68
C LEU A 105 -1.75 -0.67 -8.43
N MET A 106 -2.89 -0.60 -9.10
CA MET A 106 -3.98 -1.55 -8.92
C MET A 106 -4.48 -2.05 -10.29
N LYS A 107 -4.77 -3.35 -10.38
CA LYS A 107 -5.39 -4.00 -11.54
C LYS A 107 -6.22 -5.17 -11.05
N ASP A 108 -7.51 -5.22 -11.42
CA ASP A 108 -8.41 -6.38 -11.27
C ASP A 108 -8.18 -7.20 -9.98
N GLY A 109 -8.37 -6.58 -8.81
CA GLY A 109 -8.26 -7.28 -7.51
C GLY A 109 -6.83 -7.51 -7.01
N HIS A 110 -5.81 -6.97 -7.68
CA HIS A 110 -4.41 -7.06 -7.25
C HIS A 110 -3.75 -5.68 -7.16
N ALA A 111 -2.78 -5.55 -6.25
CA ALA A 111 -2.07 -4.30 -5.96
C ALA A 111 -0.55 -4.50 -5.92
N TRP A 112 0.17 -3.58 -6.56
CA TRP A 112 1.63 -3.47 -6.55
C TRP A 112 2.05 -2.16 -5.91
N VAL A 113 3.34 -2.05 -5.62
CA VAL A 113 3.95 -0.80 -5.19
C VAL A 113 5.03 -0.40 -6.18
N GLY A 114 5.00 0.87 -6.56
CA GLY A 114 6.10 1.52 -7.22
C GLY A 114 6.71 2.61 -6.35
N VAL A 115 7.96 2.98 -6.63
CA VAL A 115 8.68 4.00 -5.88
C VAL A 115 9.70 4.70 -6.77
N TRP A 116 9.79 6.02 -6.63
CA TRP A 116 10.77 6.82 -7.34
C TRP A 116 12.17 6.63 -6.75
N LEU A 117 13.16 6.44 -7.62
CA LEU A 117 14.58 6.37 -7.25
C LEU A 117 15.24 7.75 -7.09
N HIS A 118 14.49 8.82 -7.33
CA HIS A 118 14.90 10.19 -7.11
C HIS A 118 13.69 11.04 -6.69
N GLN A 119 13.91 12.28 -6.27
CA GLN A 119 12.84 13.14 -5.76
C GLN A 119 11.93 13.67 -6.88
N ALA A 120 10.99 12.82 -7.33
CA ALA A 120 10.00 13.13 -8.36
C ALA A 120 8.59 12.71 -7.94
N CYS A 121 7.59 13.09 -8.72
CA CYS A 121 6.21 12.63 -8.55
C CYS A 121 5.50 12.68 -9.91
N PHE A 122 4.41 11.93 -10.05
CA PHE A 122 3.49 12.13 -11.16
C PHE A 122 2.78 13.48 -11.00
N ALA A 123 2.36 14.08 -12.13
CA ALA A 123 1.64 15.35 -12.13
C ALA A 123 0.29 15.23 -11.42
N ASP A 124 -0.40 14.12 -11.66
CA ASP A 124 -1.66 13.79 -11.01
C ASP A 124 -1.46 12.73 -9.91
N PRO A 125 -2.13 12.91 -8.75
CA PRO A 125 -2.08 11.93 -7.66
C PRO A 125 -2.86 10.64 -7.98
N LEU A 126 -3.70 10.67 -9.03
CA LEU A 126 -4.33 9.50 -9.60
C LEU A 126 -4.21 9.63 -11.11
N THR A 127 -3.56 8.65 -11.71
CA THR A 127 -3.41 8.55 -13.15
C THR A 127 -3.81 7.16 -13.59
N ASP A 128 -4.48 7.07 -14.73
CA ASP A 128 -4.76 5.85 -15.45
C ASP A 128 -3.78 5.67 -16.64
N ASP A 129 -2.78 6.54 -16.78
CA ASP A 129 -1.75 6.44 -17.81
C ASP A 129 -0.61 5.50 -17.38
N VAL A 130 -0.75 4.21 -17.71
CA VAL A 130 0.32 3.22 -17.49
C VAL A 130 1.48 3.42 -18.45
N GLN A 131 1.32 4.12 -19.59
CA GLN A 131 2.47 4.44 -20.43
C GLN A 131 3.40 5.42 -19.70
N ALA A 132 2.82 6.37 -18.95
CA ALA A 132 3.60 7.23 -18.08
C ALA A 132 4.36 6.43 -17.01
N VAL A 133 3.76 5.39 -16.41
CA VAL A 133 4.47 4.50 -15.47
C VAL A 133 5.58 3.72 -16.17
N ARG A 134 5.27 3.02 -17.27
CA ARG A 134 6.21 2.18 -18.02
C ARG A 134 7.43 2.96 -18.47
N LYS A 135 7.24 4.16 -19.02
CA LYS A 135 8.34 5.04 -19.44
C LYS A 135 9.32 5.34 -18.30
N ARG A 136 8.85 5.43 -17.05
CA ARG A 136 9.69 5.70 -15.87
C ARG A 136 10.38 4.46 -15.33
N VAL A 137 9.75 3.30 -15.50
CA VAL A 137 10.40 2.00 -15.23
C VAL A 137 11.51 1.78 -16.25
N ASP A 138 11.22 1.93 -17.54
CA ASP A 138 12.17 1.74 -18.64
C ASP A 138 13.35 2.73 -18.56
N SER A 139 13.13 3.96 -18.08
CA SER A 139 14.20 4.95 -17.86
C SER A 139 15.02 4.72 -16.58
N GLY A 140 14.68 3.72 -15.76
CA GLY A 140 15.34 3.44 -14.48
C GLY A 140 15.14 4.56 -13.44
N GLU A 141 14.07 5.35 -13.57
CA GLU A 141 13.68 6.38 -12.61
C GLU A 141 12.75 5.85 -11.53
N PHE A 142 12.05 4.77 -11.83
CA PHE A 142 10.94 4.25 -11.05
C PHE A 142 11.03 2.73 -10.95
N LEU A 143 10.83 2.21 -9.75
CA LEU A 143 10.70 0.77 -9.52
C LEU A 143 9.23 0.41 -9.42
N VAL A 144 8.86 -0.81 -9.83
CA VAL A 144 7.55 -1.43 -9.57
C VAL A 144 7.81 -2.87 -9.17
N PHE A 145 7.30 -3.30 -8.01
CA PHE A 145 7.47 -4.66 -7.52
C PHE A 145 6.15 -5.26 -7.03
N GLU A 146 6.03 -6.58 -7.19
CA GLU A 146 4.94 -7.40 -6.65
C GLU A 146 5.13 -7.53 -5.12
N THR A 147 4.03 -7.39 -4.36
CA THR A 147 4.09 -7.27 -2.89
C THR A 147 3.65 -8.52 -2.15
N THR A 148 2.90 -9.43 -2.77
CA THR A 148 2.34 -10.62 -2.14
C THR A 148 3.35 -11.75 -1.97
N GLY A 149 4.42 -11.77 -2.76
CA GLY A 149 5.51 -12.75 -2.66
C GLY A 149 6.06 -12.91 -1.24
N ILE A 150 6.12 -11.83 -0.44
CA ILE A 150 6.63 -11.91 0.94
C ILE A 150 5.68 -12.63 1.91
N ALA A 151 4.41 -12.79 1.55
CA ALA A 151 3.40 -13.48 2.34
C ALA A 151 3.18 -14.93 1.87
N GLN A 152 3.97 -15.39 0.90
CA GLN A 152 4.03 -16.79 0.50
C GLN A 152 4.85 -17.61 1.53
N HIS A 153 4.80 -18.93 1.36
CA HIS A 153 5.55 -19.86 2.21
C HIS A 153 7.05 -19.48 2.21
N PRO A 154 7.75 -19.53 3.37
CA PRO A 154 9.10 -18.98 3.53
C PRO A 154 10.11 -19.41 2.47
N ASN A 155 10.04 -20.67 2.02
CA ASN A 155 10.93 -21.22 0.99
C ASN A 155 10.77 -20.59 -0.41
N PHE A 156 9.69 -19.84 -0.65
CA PHE A 156 9.38 -19.25 -1.96
C PHE A 156 9.35 -17.72 -1.94
N ARG A 157 9.75 -17.08 -0.83
CA ARG A 157 9.75 -15.62 -0.75
C ARG A 157 10.76 -15.03 -1.74
N PRO A 158 10.31 -14.21 -2.71
CA PRO A 158 11.21 -13.67 -3.72
C PRO A 158 12.10 -12.58 -3.12
N SER A 159 13.32 -12.46 -3.62
CA SER A 159 14.12 -11.25 -3.41
C SER A 159 13.47 -10.04 -4.07
N LEU A 160 13.87 -8.82 -3.70
CA LEU A 160 13.37 -7.60 -4.37
C LEU A 160 13.60 -7.67 -5.89
N ARG A 161 14.74 -8.20 -6.34
CA ARG A 161 15.04 -8.34 -7.77
C ARG A 161 14.01 -9.19 -8.49
N LEU A 162 13.64 -10.35 -7.93
CA LEU A 162 12.62 -11.22 -8.53
C LEU A 162 11.23 -10.60 -8.44
N ALA A 163 10.92 -9.91 -7.35
CA ALA A 163 9.66 -9.16 -7.21
C ALA A 163 9.53 -8.01 -8.23
N LEU A 164 10.65 -7.37 -8.61
CA LEU A 164 10.69 -6.36 -9.68
C LEU A 164 10.40 -6.98 -11.06
N GLU A 165 10.94 -8.16 -11.36
CA GLU A 165 10.65 -8.88 -12.61
C GLU A 165 9.15 -9.23 -12.72
N GLN A 166 8.54 -9.63 -11.60
CA GLN A 166 7.10 -9.88 -11.49
C GLN A 166 6.26 -8.59 -11.55
N GLY A 167 6.82 -7.45 -11.16
CA GLY A 167 6.20 -6.12 -11.26
C GLY A 167 6.34 -5.46 -12.64
N ALA A 168 7.35 -5.86 -13.44
CA ALA A 168 7.67 -5.25 -14.73
C ALA A 168 6.71 -5.65 -15.88
N VAL A 169 5.82 -6.63 -15.67
CA VAL A 169 4.87 -7.09 -16.69
C VAL A 169 3.40 -6.88 -16.29
N PRO A 170 2.87 -5.64 -16.24
CA PRO A 170 1.43 -5.43 -16.40
C PRO A 170 1.08 -5.62 -17.89
N GLY A 171 1.05 -6.86 -18.39
CA GLY A 171 0.62 -7.21 -19.76
C GLY A 171 -0.79 -6.66 -20.06
N GLN A 172 -0.87 -5.69 -20.97
CA GLN A 172 -1.31 -5.77 -22.39
C GLN A 172 -2.83 -5.77 -22.64
N ARG A 173 -3.26 -4.72 -23.38
CA ARG A 173 -4.51 -4.52 -24.13
C ARG A 173 -5.81 -4.78 -23.36
N ARG A 174 -6.47 -3.71 -22.86
CA ARG A 174 -7.95 -3.46 -22.73
C ARG A 174 -8.41 -2.67 -21.47
N TRP A 175 -7.55 -2.02 -20.71
CA TRP A 175 -7.86 -1.72 -19.29
C TRP A 175 -8.15 -0.24 -18.94
N LEU A 176 -8.43 0.64 -19.92
CA LEU A 176 -8.50 2.10 -19.70
C LEU A 176 -9.88 2.69 -19.97
N LYS A 177 -10.87 2.27 -19.19
CA LYS A 177 -11.97 3.13 -18.73
C LYS A 177 -12.36 2.60 -17.37
N GLN A 178 -12.17 3.41 -16.31
CA GLN A 178 -13.14 3.64 -15.22
C GLN A 178 -12.50 3.95 -13.87
N LEU A 179 -12.38 5.24 -13.63
CA LEU A 179 -12.63 5.82 -12.31
C LEU A 179 -13.43 7.09 -12.54
N HIS A 180 -14.60 7.18 -11.91
CA HIS A 180 -15.48 8.33 -12.08
C HIS A 180 -14.79 9.62 -11.58
N PRO A 181 -14.85 10.77 -12.29
CA PRO A 181 -14.15 12.00 -11.92
C PRO A 181 -14.41 12.50 -10.48
N ARG A 182 -15.60 12.21 -9.92
CA ARG A 182 -15.96 12.55 -8.53
C ARG A 182 -15.12 11.78 -7.49
N SER A 183 -14.73 10.54 -7.76
CA SER A 183 -13.92 9.70 -6.87
C SER A 183 -12.50 10.25 -6.69
N ARG A 184 -12.02 11.08 -7.64
CA ARG A 184 -10.65 11.64 -7.64
C ARG A 184 -10.43 12.74 -6.59
N GLY A 185 -11.46 13.52 -6.27
CA GLY A 185 -11.41 14.57 -5.24
C GLY A 185 -11.51 13.98 -3.83
N ALA A 186 -12.42 13.02 -3.65
CA ALA A 186 -12.58 12.27 -2.40
C ALA A 186 -11.33 11.46 -2.04
N LEU A 187 -10.67 10.83 -3.03
CA LEU A 187 -9.37 10.16 -2.87
C LEU A 187 -8.32 11.10 -2.27
N ARG A 188 -8.13 12.30 -2.85
CA ARG A 188 -7.14 13.27 -2.37
C ARG A 188 -7.42 13.72 -0.93
N ALA A 189 -8.68 14.00 -0.60
CA ALA A 189 -9.07 14.45 0.73
C ALA A 189 -8.92 13.33 1.78
N ALA A 190 -9.33 12.11 1.45
CA ALA A 190 -9.23 10.99 2.37
C ALA A 190 -7.79 10.49 2.52
N TRP A 191 -7.00 10.46 1.43
CA TRP A 191 -5.56 10.21 1.48
C TRP A 191 -4.89 11.20 2.42
N ARG A 192 -5.12 12.51 2.27
CA ARG A 192 -4.54 13.53 3.16
C ARG A 192 -4.94 13.32 4.63
N ARG A 193 -6.23 13.05 4.91
CA ARG A 193 -6.74 12.84 6.27
C ARG A 193 -6.24 11.55 6.91
N LEU A 194 -6.18 10.44 6.16
CA LEU A 194 -5.75 9.12 6.64
C LEU A 194 -4.22 9.01 6.76
N TRP A 195 -3.48 9.54 5.77
CA TRP A 195 -2.03 9.38 5.65
C TRP A 195 -1.23 10.55 6.25
N ARG A 196 -1.63 11.81 6.04
CA ARG A 196 -0.86 12.97 6.52
C ARG A 196 -1.23 13.37 7.95
N ASP A 197 -2.53 13.49 8.20
CA ASP A 197 -3.02 14.09 9.45
C ASP A 197 -3.35 13.05 10.53
N GLY A 198 -3.22 11.76 10.20
CA GLY A 198 -3.46 10.66 11.13
C GLY A 198 -4.89 10.63 11.70
N ARG A 199 -5.89 11.14 10.97
CA ARG A 199 -7.29 11.15 11.40
C ARG A 199 -8.05 9.95 10.84
N ALA A 200 -9.07 9.51 11.56
CA ALA A 200 -10.05 8.57 11.02
C ALA A 200 -10.74 9.22 9.81
N ALA A 201 -10.67 8.57 8.65
CA ALA A 201 -11.45 8.95 7.49
C ALA A 201 -11.96 7.68 6.80
N ASN A 202 -13.10 7.83 6.12
CA ASN A 202 -13.61 6.83 5.20
C ASN A 202 -13.26 7.33 3.79
N LEU A 203 -12.50 6.54 3.04
CA LEU A 203 -12.24 6.77 1.62
C LEU A 203 -13.12 5.81 0.84
N GLU A 204 -14.22 6.26 0.26
CA GLU A 204 -15.00 5.46 -0.69
C GLU A 204 -14.52 5.74 -2.10
N LEU A 205 -14.14 4.68 -2.81
CA LEU A 205 -13.67 4.73 -4.18
C LEU A 205 -14.55 3.87 -5.06
N GLU A 206 -15.48 4.47 -5.78
CA GLU A 206 -16.20 3.75 -6.82
C GLU A 206 -15.29 3.48 -8.02
N LEU A 207 -14.88 2.22 -8.17
CA LEU A 207 -14.20 1.63 -9.32
C LEU A 207 -15.28 1.05 -10.23
N THR A 208 -15.72 1.82 -11.22
CA THR A 208 -16.67 1.29 -12.22
C THR A 208 -15.96 0.24 -13.09
N ARG A 209 -16.69 -0.75 -13.62
CA ARG A 209 -16.11 -1.84 -14.43
C ARG A 209 -17.01 -2.07 -15.65
N GLY A 210 -16.56 -1.81 -16.87
CA GLY A 210 -17.36 -1.76 -18.12
C GLY A 210 -18.86 -1.50 -17.92
N ASN A 211 -19.65 -2.46 -18.39
CA ASN A 211 -21.08 -2.65 -18.13
C ASN A 211 -21.36 -3.58 -16.93
N GLU A 212 -20.34 -3.91 -16.14
CA GLU A 212 -20.45 -4.67 -14.88
C GLU A 212 -20.75 -3.72 -13.69
N PRO A 213 -21.33 -4.24 -12.60
CA PRO A 213 -21.59 -3.43 -11.42
C PRO A 213 -20.30 -2.79 -10.87
N SER A 214 -20.40 -1.54 -10.41
CA SER A 214 -19.30 -0.81 -9.78
C SER A 214 -18.75 -1.58 -8.59
N GLN A 215 -17.43 -1.68 -8.46
CA GLN A 215 -16.79 -2.10 -7.21
C GLN A 215 -16.41 -0.85 -6.44
N HIS A 216 -17.00 -0.62 -5.27
CA HIS A 216 -16.51 0.45 -4.40
C HIS A 216 -15.32 -0.07 -3.59
N LEU A 217 -14.34 0.76 -3.24
CA LEU A 217 -13.25 0.46 -2.32
C LEU A 217 -13.34 1.45 -1.17
N ARG A 218 -13.86 1.02 -0.01
CA ARG A 218 -14.02 1.84 1.20
C ARG A 218 -12.84 1.64 2.17
N LEU A 219 -11.86 2.56 2.22
CA LEU A 219 -10.80 2.57 3.24
C LEU A 219 -11.30 3.30 4.47
N SER A 220 -11.76 2.58 5.49
CA SER A 220 -12.14 3.15 6.79
C SER A 220 -11.06 2.85 7.83
N ARG A 221 -10.55 3.89 8.50
CA ARG A 221 -9.75 3.72 9.72
C ARG A 221 -10.65 3.93 10.93
N THR A 222 -10.97 2.86 11.65
CA THR A 222 -11.68 2.95 12.93
C THR A 222 -10.74 3.50 14.01
N SER A 223 -11.17 4.55 14.71
CA SER A 223 -10.47 5.05 15.90
C SER A 223 -10.46 3.97 16.98
N PRO A 224 -9.35 3.76 17.73
CA PRO A 224 -9.31 2.78 18.84
C PRO A 224 -10.36 3.03 19.94
N ASN A 225 -11.00 4.21 19.97
CA ASN A 225 -11.88 4.63 21.05
C ASN A 225 -13.38 4.70 20.69
N SER A 226 -13.83 3.89 19.73
CA SER A 226 -15.25 3.82 19.34
C SER A 226 -15.94 2.56 19.88
N THR A 227 -16.00 2.41 21.20
CA THR A 227 -17.09 1.63 21.82
C THR A 227 -18.35 2.50 21.80
N ARG A 228 -19.26 2.23 20.86
CA ARG A 228 -20.66 2.67 21.04
C ARG A 228 -21.34 1.66 21.96
N PRO A 229 -22.07 2.09 23.00
CA PRO A 229 -22.87 1.18 23.80
C PRO A 229 -24.02 0.63 22.94
N MET A 230 -24.26 -0.68 23.04
CA MET A 230 -25.51 -1.29 22.57
C MET A 230 -26.65 -0.72 23.41
N HIS A 231 -27.49 0.14 22.82
CA HIS A 231 -28.83 0.33 23.34
C HIS A 231 -29.73 -0.74 22.73
N SER A 232 -30.12 -1.68 23.57
CA SER A 232 -31.27 -2.55 23.36
C SER A 232 -32.55 -1.71 23.48
N SER A 233 -33.34 -1.67 22.41
CA SER A 233 -34.77 -1.38 22.51
C SER A 233 -35.50 -2.57 21.92
N VAL A 234 -35.88 -3.49 22.81
CA VAL A 234 -36.84 -4.56 22.55
C VAL A 234 -38.20 -3.88 22.44
N GLY A 235 -38.79 -3.87 21.25
CA GLY A 235 -40.22 -3.62 21.05
C GLY A 235 -40.90 -4.94 20.74
N ALA A 236 -41.55 -5.55 21.72
CA ALA A 236 -42.47 -6.66 21.51
C ALA A 236 -43.87 -6.10 21.17
N PRO A 237 -44.66 -6.76 20.30
CA PRO A 237 -46.03 -6.37 20.02
C PRO A 237 -47.02 -7.07 20.97
N ASN A 238 -48.12 -6.37 21.26
CA ASN A 238 -49.47 -6.83 21.62
C ASN A 238 -49.65 -7.79 22.80
N CYS A 239 -50.09 -7.24 23.95
CA CYS A 239 -51.44 -7.37 24.55
C CYS A 239 -51.42 -6.77 25.96
#